data_AF-A0A8H2MDL7-F1
#
_entry.id   AF-A0A8H2MDL7-F1
#
_cell.length_a   1.000
_cell.length_b   1.000
_cell.length_c   1.000
_cell.angle_alpha   90.00
_cell.angle_beta   90.00
_cell.angle_gamma   90.00
#
_symmetry.space_group_name_H-M   'P 1'
#
loop_
_entity.id
_entity.type
_entity.pdbx_description
1 polymer ?
#
loop_
_entity_poly.entity_id
_entity_poly.type
_entity_poly.pdbx_seq_one_letter_code
_entity_poly.pdbx_strand_id
1 'polypeptide(L)'
;MNKFLGHVNQGIGVFFDYLLSALITVVSILVNIFGSLKDLLTAALTFGGCFLFLVFSNVLMFSRYSFIFLLIFVFPFIGKVAVSYLKYLQYMVTEYFYEKADFYLQGKDASFDSMGDYGRRYKRMQEQERIRQEQEWMRQEQARRAAQEEAYRRQWEEFARSFGEQFTYGYGNRESYGGYQGAGQGGPGSLGFVDQYEKAAGVLGISPLADKYEVKLAYRKLAKKYHPDINKDPSATKKFQEINDAYEFMNEDNMNRYRQMKKG
;
A
#
# COMPACT_ATOMS: atom_id res chain seq x y z
N MET A 1 30.70 -49.11 8.57
CA MET A 1 30.47 -47.88 7.76
C MET A 1 30.76 -48.23 6.30
N ASN A 2 29.71 -48.42 5.49
CA ASN A 2 29.85 -48.89 4.10
C ASN A 2 30.09 -47.71 3.16
N LYS A 3 31.34 -47.27 3.04
CA LYS A 3 31.75 -46.15 2.18
C LYS A 3 31.29 -46.29 0.72
N PHE A 4 31.20 -47.53 0.23
CA PHE A 4 30.64 -47.85 -1.08
C PHE A 4 29.17 -47.40 -1.21
N LEU A 5 28.31 -47.75 -0.23
CA LEU A 5 26.91 -47.33 -0.22
C LEU A 5 26.77 -45.80 -0.11
N GLY A 6 27.69 -45.14 0.60
CA GLY A 6 27.74 -43.68 0.69
C GLY A 6 27.94 -43.00 -0.66
N HIS A 7 28.99 -43.36 -1.39
CA HIS A 7 29.26 -42.79 -2.71
C HIS A 7 28.18 -43.14 -3.75
N VAL A 8 27.56 -44.33 -3.65
CA VAL A 8 26.42 -44.70 -4.52
C VAL A 8 25.23 -43.77 -4.27
N ASN A 9 24.83 -43.54 -3.01
CA ASN A 9 23.71 -42.64 -2.70
C ASN A 9 24.03 -41.19 -3.11
N GLN A 10 25.27 -40.74 -2.94
CA GLN A 10 25.69 -39.41 -3.38
C GLN A 10 25.59 -39.27 -4.90
N GLY A 11 26.05 -40.28 -5.65
CA GLY A 11 25.92 -40.32 -7.11
C GLY A 11 24.47 -40.30 -7.59
N ILE A 12 23.60 -41.04 -6.91
CA ILE A 12 22.15 -41.04 -7.18
C ILE A 12 21.54 -39.66 -6.90
N GLY A 13 21.88 -39.03 -5.78
CA GLY A 13 21.41 -37.68 -5.43
C GLY A 13 21.80 -36.64 -6.47
N VAL A 14 23.07 -36.63 -6.89
CA VAL A 14 23.57 -35.74 -7.95
C VAL A 14 22.87 -36.00 -9.28
N PHE A 15 22.69 -37.27 -9.67
CA PHE A 15 22.00 -37.61 -10.91
C PHE A 15 20.56 -37.08 -10.94
N PHE A 16 19.79 -37.33 -9.87
CA PHE A 16 18.41 -36.83 -9.78
C PHE A 16 18.33 -35.31 -9.68
N ASP A 17 19.30 -34.67 -9.02
CA ASP A 17 19.37 -33.21 -8.94
C ASP A 17 19.49 -32.58 -10.32
N TYR A 18 20.45 -33.04 -11.14
CA TYR A 18 20.63 -32.56 -12.51
C TYR A 18 19.44 -32.90 -13.40
N LEU A 19 18.93 -34.13 -13.32
CA LEU A 19 17.79 -34.59 -14.14
C LEU A 19 16.54 -33.74 -13.88
N LEU A 20 16.19 -33.57 -12.60
CA LEU A 20 14.99 -32.82 -12.21
C LEU A 20 15.19 -31.32 -12.42
N SER A 21 16.39 -30.78 -12.19
CA SER A 21 16.73 -29.39 -12.52
C SER A 21 16.55 -29.09 -14.01
N ALA A 22 17.03 -29.99 -14.88
CA ALA A 22 16.87 -29.84 -16.32
C ALA A 22 15.39 -29.87 -16.71
N LEU A 23 14.62 -30.82 -16.16
CA LEU A 23 13.18 -30.92 -16.39
C LEU A 23 12.43 -29.66 -15.91
N ILE A 24 12.70 -29.19 -14.70
CA ILE A 24 12.12 -27.96 -14.13
C ILE A 24 12.44 -26.76 -15.01
N THR A 25 13.67 -26.66 -15.50
CA THR A 25 14.10 -25.56 -16.38
C THR A 25 13.31 -25.56 -17.68
N VAL A 26 13.20 -26.71 -18.35
CA VAL A 26 12.44 -26.85 -19.59
C VAL A 26 10.96 -26.51 -19.38
N VAL A 27 10.33 -27.08 -18.34
CA VAL A 27 8.92 -26.80 -18.04
C VAL A 27 8.73 -25.33 -17.67
N SER A 28 9.61 -24.74 -16.87
CA SER A 28 9.55 -23.32 -16.49
C SER A 28 9.63 -22.40 -17.71
N ILE A 29 10.56 -22.66 -18.64
CA ILE A 29 10.68 -21.91 -19.90
C ILE A 29 9.37 -21.98 -20.68
N LEU A 30 8.80 -23.18 -20.84
CA LEU A 30 7.51 -23.34 -21.53
C LEU A 30 6.41 -22.54 -20.84
N VAL A 31 6.25 -22.69 -19.52
CA VAL A 31 5.23 -21.98 -18.73
C VAL A 31 5.38 -20.46 -18.85
N ASN A 32 6.60 -19.95 -18.86
CA ASN A 32 6.87 -18.52 -19.03
C ASN A 32 6.54 -18.04 -20.45
N ILE A 33 6.85 -18.81 -21.49
CA ILE A 33 6.47 -18.48 -22.87
C ILE A 33 4.95 -18.37 -23.00
N PHE A 34 4.22 -19.37 -22.51
CA PHE A 34 2.75 -19.34 -22.53
C PHE A 34 2.16 -18.24 -21.64
N GLY A 35 2.79 -17.94 -20.49
CA GLY A 35 2.41 -16.82 -19.63
C GLY A 35 2.56 -15.47 -20.34
N SER A 36 3.69 -15.24 -20.98
CA SER A 36 3.95 -14.02 -21.77
C SER A 36 2.99 -13.88 -22.94
N LEU A 37 2.67 -14.98 -23.63
CA LEU A 37 1.65 -14.99 -24.69
C LEU A 37 0.27 -14.60 -24.17
N LYS A 38 -0.15 -15.16 -23.02
CA LYS A 38 -1.41 -14.81 -22.35
C LYS A 38 -1.44 -13.32 -21.99
N ASP A 39 -0.35 -12.80 -21.42
CA ASP A 39 -0.30 -11.40 -21.00
C ASP A 39 -0.30 -10.44 -22.20
N LEU A 40 0.38 -10.78 -23.29
CA LEU A 40 0.34 -10.01 -24.54
C LEU A 40 -1.06 -9.99 -25.14
N LEU A 41 -1.75 -11.13 -25.19
CA LEU A 41 -3.14 -11.21 -25.67
C LEU A 41 -4.09 -10.43 -24.75
N THR A 42 -3.92 -10.54 -23.43
CA THR A 42 -4.74 -9.81 -22.45
C THR A 42 -4.53 -8.30 -22.59
N ALA A 43 -3.29 -7.86 -22.76
CA ALA A 43 -2.95 -6.46 -22.97
C ALA A 43 -3.56 -5.94 -24.27
N ALA A 44 -3.43 -6.68 -25.39
CA ALA A 44 -4.02 -6.32 -26.67
C ALA A 44 -5.55 -6.13 -26.59
N LEU A 45 -6.24 -7.03 -25.87
CA LEU A 45 -7.68 -6.91 -25.63
C LEU A 45 -8.03 -5.71 -24.73
N THR A 46 -7.18 -5.39 -23.75
CA THR A 46 -7.40 -4.27 -22.82
C THR A 46 -7.18 -2.92 -23.51
N PHE A 47 -6.15 -2.80 -24.36
CA PHE A 47 -5.93 -1.60 -25.19
C PHE A 47 -7.05 -1.38 -26.22
N GLY A 48 -7.71 -2.46 -26.66
CA GLY A 48 -8.90 -2.41 -27.52
C GLY A 48 -10.20 -1.97 -26.83
N GLY A 49 -10.17 -1.79 -25.50
CA GLY A 49 -11.33 -1.47 -24.69
C GLY A 49 -12.31 -2.64 -24.47
N CYS A 50 -13.30 -2.42 -23.60
CA CYS A 50 -14.33 -3.42 -23.25
C CYS A 50 -15.13 -3.89 -24.48
N PHE A 51 -15.22 -3.06 -25.52
CA PHE A 51 -15.91 -3.37 -26.77
C PHE A 51 -15.25 -4.51 -27.55
N LEU A 52 -13.92 -4.49 -27.73
CA LEU A 52 -13.22 -5.59 -28.39
C LEU A 52 -13.25 -6.85 -27.56
N PHE A 53 -13.16 -6.75 -26.23
CA PHE A 53 -13.31 -7.92 -25.37
C PHE A 53 -14.64 -8.64 -25.58
N LEU A 54 -15.77 -7.93 -25.66
CA LEU A 54 -17.10 -8.53 -25.86
C LEU A 54 -17.32 -9.12 -27.25
N VAL A 55 -16.83 -8.45 -28.30
CA VAL A 55 -16.97 -8.93 -29.69
C VAL A 55 -16.04 -10.11 -29.97
N PHE A 56 -14.79 -10.03 -29.49
CA PHE A 56 -13.78 -11.04 -29.77
C PHE A 56 -13.93 -12.28 -28.87
N SER A 57 -14.40 -12.13 -27.62
CA SER A 57 -14.66 -13.28 -26.75
C SER A 57 -15.73 -14.21 -27.31
N ASN A 58 -16.80 -13.66 -27.90
CA ASN A 58 -17.86 -14.44 -28.55
C ASN A 58 -17.34 -15.18 -29.80
N VAL A 59 -16.64 -14.48 -30.69
CA VAL A 59 -16.11 -15.09 -31.94
C VAL A 59 -15.03 -16.14 -31.65
N LEU A 60 -14.16 -15.91 -30.66
CA LEU A 60 -13.14 -16.87 -30.28
C LEU A 60 -13.71 -18.12 -29.62
N MET A 61 -14.73 -17.99 -28.75
CA MET A 61 -15.33 -19.14 -28.06
C MET A 61 -16.04 -20.13 -29.00
N PHE A 62 -16.62 -19.67 -30.11
CA PHE A 62 -17.33 -20.53 -31.08
C PHE A 62 -16.48 -20.95 -32.29
N SER A 63 -15.21 -20.54 -32.35
CA SER A 63 -14.30 -20.93 -33.43
C SER A 63 -13.61 -22.28 -33.14
N ARG A 64 -13.11 -22.94 -34.20
CA ARG A 64 -12.22 -24.12 -34.08
C ARG A 64 -10.94 -23.86 -33.28
N TYR A 65 -10.64 -22.61 -32.93
CA TYR A 65 -9.47 -22.19 -32.17
C TYR A 65 -9.75 -21.98 -30.67
N SER A 66 -11.00 -22.20 -30.22
CA SER A 66 -11.42 -22.08 -28.81
C SER A 66 -10.55 -22.94 -27.87
N PHE A 67 -10.17 -24.15 -28.32
CA PHE A 67 -9.27 -25.02 -27.56
C PHE A 67 -7.87 -24.43 -27.37
N ILE A 68 -7.31 -23.77 -28.39
CA ILE A 68 -5.98 -23.13 -28.32
C ILE A 68 -6.04 -21.95 -27.35
N PHE A 69 -7.12 -21.17 -27.40
CA PHE A 69 -7.33 -20.05 -26.48
C PHE A 69 -7.45 -20.54 -25.03
N LEU A 70 -8.23 -21.58 -24.78
CA LEU A 70 -8.32 -22.22 -23.46
C LEU A 70 -6.94 -22.69 -22.99
N LEU A 71 -6.16 -23.33 -23.87
CA LEU A 71 -4.83 -23.80 -23.54
C LEU A 71 -3.91 -22.64 -23.15
N ILE A 72 -3.93 -21.51 -23.86
CA ILE A 72 -3.11 -20.33 -23.54
C ILE A 72 -3.43 -19.75 -22.15
N PHE A 73 -4.69 -19.78 -21.72
CA PHE A 73 -5.08 -19.24 -20.41
C PHE A 73 -4.91 -20.25 -19.26
N VAL A 74 -5.19 -21.54 -19.51
CA VAL A 74 -5.15 -22.59 -18.50
C VAL A 74 -3.74 -23.13 -18.28
N PHE A 75 -2.95 -23.29 -19.34
CA PHE A 75 -1.62 -23.87 -19.28
C PHE A 75 -0.65 -23.09 -18.36
N PRO A 76 -0.59 -21.75 -18.36
CA PRO A 76 0.28 -21.01 -17.43
C PRO A 76 -0.07 -21.24 -15.96
N PHE A 77 -1.35 -21.46 -15.65
CA PHE A 77 -1.79 -21.69 -14.27
C PHE A 77 -1.40 -23.10 -13.81
N ILE A 78 -1.77 -24.13 -14.59
CA ILE A 78 -1.41 -25.52 -14.30
C ILE A 78 0.11 -25.70 -14.30
N GLY A 79 0.79 -25.04 -15.24
CA GLY A 79 2.23 -25.08 -15.39
C GLY A 79 2.98 -24.57 -14.16
N LYS A 80 2.53 -23.48 -13.53
CA LYS A 80 3.12 -22.99 -12.28
C LYS A 80 2.98 -24.01 -11.15
N VAL A 81 1.84 -24.69 -11.05
CA VAL A 81 1.62 -25.77 -10.08
C VAL A 81 2.53 -26.96 -10.37
N ALA A 82 2.67 -27.35 -11.63
CA ALA A 82 3.55 -28.43 -12.06
C ALA A 82 5.03 -28.13 -11.72
N VAL A 83 5.51 -26.91 -12.00
CA VAL A 83 6.87 -26.47 -11.62
C VAL A 83 7.06 -26.50 -10.11
N SER A 84 6.07 -26.05 -9.33
CA SER A 84 6.11 -26.11 -7.86
C SER A 84 6.20 -27.55 -7.36
N TYR A 85 5.42 -28.47 -7.95
CA TYR A 85 5.45 -29.89 -7.61
C TYR A 85 6.77 -30.57 -7.99
N LEU A 86 7.33 -30.23 -9.16
CA LEU A 86 8.64 -30.74 -9.56
C LEU A 86 9.75 -30.26 -8.62
N LYS A 87 9.72 -29.00 -8.18
CA LYS A 87 10.67 -28.47 -7.17
C LYS A 87 10.53 -29.18 -5.83
N TYR A 88 9.30 -29.45 -5.39
CA TYR A 88 9.02 -30.25 -4.20
C TYR A 88 9.63 -31.66 -4.33
N LEU A 89 9.42 -32.31 -5.48
CA LEU A 89 9.94 -33.65 -5.74
C LEU A 89 11.47 -33.66 -5.83
N GLN A 90 12.08 -32.67 -6.49
CA GLN A 90 13.52 -32.48 -6.52
C GLN A 90 14.08 -32.39 -5.12
N TYR A 91 13.61 -31.43 -4.32
CA TYR A 91 14.10 -31.24 -2.95
C TYR A 91 13.97 -32.52 -2.11
N MET A 92 12.81 -33.19 -2.20
CA MET A 92 12.55 -34.42 -1.47
C MET A 92 13.51 -35.55 -1.86
N VAL A 93 13.81 -35.69 -3.16
CA VAL A 93 14.70 -36.72 -3.69
C VAL A 93 16.15 -36.43 -3.37
N THR A 94 16.60 -35.21 -3.65
CA THR A 94 18.00 -34.83 -3.47
C THR A 94 18.38 -34.86 -2.00
N GLU A 95 17.61 -34.24 -1.12
CA GLU A 95 17.91 -34.17 0.31
C GLU A 95 17.90 -35.57 0.95
N TYR A 96 16.96 -36.44 0.57
CA TYR A 96 16.91 -37.82 1.08
C TYR A 96 18.16 -38.62 0.71
N PHE A 97 18.61 -38.55 -0.55
CA PHE A 97 19.80 -39.28 -1.00
C PHE A 97 21.09 -38.68 -0.45
N TYR A 98 21.16 -37.35 -0.31
CA TYR A 98 22.31 -36.70 0.31
C TYR A 98 22.43 -37.03 1.80
N GLU A 99 21.34 -36.99 2.57
CA GLU A 99 21.39 -37.38 3.98
C GLU A 99 21.71 -38.87 4.17
N LYS A 100 21.18 -39.75 3.30
CA LYS A 100 21.59 -41.17 3.31
C LYS A 100 23.07 -41.35 2.97
N ALA A 101 23.59 -40.59 2.01
CA ALA A 101 25.01 -40.62 1.69
C ALA A 101 25.85 -40.19 2.91
N ASP A 102 25.48 -39.08 3.55
CA ASP A 102 26.14 -38.58 4.75
C ASP A 102 26.06 -39.55 5.93
N PHE A 103 24.93 -40.24 6.12
CA PHE A 103 24.80 -41.31 7.12
C PHE A 103 25.82 -42.43 6.86
N TYR A 104 25.94 -42.91 5.62
CA TYR A 104 26.88 -43.99 5.29
C TYR A 104 28.36 -43.54 5.24
N LEU A 105 28.63 -42.26 4.98
CA LEU A 105 29.99 -41.70 4.86
C LEU A 105 30.53 -41.14 6.18
N GLN A 106 29.69 -40.46 6.96
CA GLN A 106 30.08 -39.67 8.15
C GLN A 106 29.47 -40.24 9.43
N GLY A 107 28.52 -41.17 9.35
CA GLY A 107 27.80 -41.70 10.52
C GLY A 107 26.89 -40.67 11.19
N LYS A 108 26.53 -39.59 10.49
CA LYS A 108 25.55 -38.60 10.97
C LYS A 108 24.17 -39.21 10.96
N ASP A 109 23.44 -39.11 12.07
CA ASP A 109 22.04 -39.50 12.13
C ASP A 109 21.23 -38.71 11.08
N ALA A 110 20.40 -39.41 10.32
CA ALA A 110 19.51 -38.78 9.35
C ALA A 110 18.47 -37.94 10.11
N SER A 111 18.14 -36.76 9.58
CA SER A 111 17.10 -35.89 10.13
C SER A 111 15.73 -36.57 10.11
N PHE A 112 15.49 -37.42 9.09
CA PHE A 112 14.25 -38.16 8.92
C PHE A 112 14.47 -39.53 8.28
N ASP A 113 13.69 -40.52 8.73
CA ASP A 113 13.70 -41.89 8.19
C ASP A 113 12.93 -42.03 6.87
N SER A 114 11.90 -41.20 6.66
CA SER A 114 11.03 -41.30 5.48
C SER A 114 11.20 -40.12 4.54
N MET A 115 11.16 -40.43 3.24
CA MET A 115 11.21 -39.45 2.16
C MET A 115 10.08 -38.41 2.24
N GLY A 116 8.89 -38.80 2.74
CA GLY A 116 7.75 -37.90 2.90
C GLY A 116 7.94 -36.80 3.97
N ASP A 117 8.86 -36.99 4.91
CA ASP A 117 9.14 -36.03 5.98
C ASP A 117 9.90 -34.81 5.46
N TYR A 118 10.79 -35.02 4.49
CA TYR A 118 11.45 -33.95 3.72
C TYR A 118 10.42 -33.10 2.97
N GLY A 119 9.37 -33.73 2.45
CA GLY A 119 8.24 -33.02 1.89
C GLY A 119 7.55 -32.07 2.88
N ARG A 120 7.34 -32.52 4.12
CA ARG A 120 6.79 -31.65 5.18
C ARG A 120 7.74 -30.52 5.56
N ARG A 121 9.06 -30.78 5.58
CA ARG A 121 10.09 -29.75 5.78
C ARG A 121 10.03 -28.68 4.68
N TYR A 122 9.93 -29.09 3.42
CA TYR A 122 9.81 -28.16 2.29
C TYR A 122 8.59 -27.24 2.41
N LYS A 123 7.42 -27.79 2.76
CA LYS A 123 6.20 -26.99 2.96
C LYS A 123 6.35 -25.97 4.10
N ARG A 124 7.03 -26.32 5.19
CA ARG A 124 7.32 -25.39 6.29
C ARG A 124 8.25 -24.26 5.85
N MET A 125 9.26 -24.55 5.04
CA MET A 125 10.18 -23.53 4.51
C MET A 125 9.43 -22.55 3.60
N GLN A 126 8.57 -23.03 2.70
CA GLN A 126 7.75 -22.15 1.87
C GLN A 126 6.82 -21.27 2.70
N GLU A 127 6.20 -21.81 3.75
CA GLU A 127 5.35 -21.01 4.64
C GLU A 127 6.14 -19.90 5.35
N GLN A 128 7.33 -20.22 5.84
CA GLN A 128 8.20 -19.22 6.46
C GLN A 128 8.65 -18.14 5.48
N GLU A 129 8.94 -18.49 4.22
CA GLU A 129 9.27 -17.51 3.19
C GLU A 129 8.09 -16.58 2.91
N ARG A 130 6.86 -17.10 2.82
CA ARG A 130 5.64 -16.28 2.67
C ARG A 130 5.48 -15.28 3.81
N ILE A 131 5.59 -15.77 5.05
CA ILE A 131 5.47 -14.92 6.25
C ILE A 131 6.55 -13.83 6.25
N ARG A 132 7.80 -14.15 5.87
CA ARG A 132 8.88 -13.15 5.78
C ARG A 132 8.58 -12.09 4.72
N GLN A 133 8.11 -12.49 3.54
CA GLN A 133 7.75 -11.56 2.48
C GLN A 133 6.60 -10.64 2.89
N GLU A 134 5.59 -11.16 3.59
CA GLU A 134 4.50 -10.37 4.15
C GLU A 134 5.00 -9.36 5.21
N GLN A 135 5.89 -9.78 6.11
CA GLN A 135 6.50 -8.89 7.10
C GLN A 135 7.32 -7.78 6.45
N GLU A 136 8.09 -8.08 5.41
CA GLU A 136 8.85 -7.10 4.65
C GLU A 136 7.94 -6.11 3.91
N TRP A 137 6.89 -6.62 3.26
CA TRP A 137 5.88 -5.77 2.62
C TRP A 137 5.23 -4.82 3.62
N MET A 138 4.80 -5.32 4.78
CA MET A 138 4.23 -4.51 5.86
C MET A 138 5.21 -3.45 6.35
N ARG A 139 6.49 -3.80 6.54
CA ARG A 139 7.53 -2.85 6.95
C ARG A 139 7.74 -1.76 5.89
N GLN A 140 7.79 -2.12 4.61
CA GLN A 140 7.95 -1.16 3.52
C GLN A 140 6.74 -0.24 3.39
N GLU A 141 5.53 -0.77 3.56
CA GLU A 141 4.29 0.01 3.52
C GLU A 141 4.22 1.00 4.69
N GLN A 142 4.55 0.55 5.91
CA GLN A 142 4.66 1.42 7.07
C GLN A 142 5.72 2.50 6.88
N ALA A 143 6.90 2.16 6.35
CA ALA A 143 7.96 3.12 6.06
C ALA A 143 7.53 4.15 5.00
N ARG A 144 6.82 3.73 3.95
CA ARG A 144 6.28 4.64 2.93
C ARG A 144 5.26 5.62 3.52
N ARG A 145 4.35 5.14 4.36
CA ARG A 145 3.36 6.00 5.05
C ARG A 145 4.04 6.99 5.99
N ALA A 146 5.00 6.53 6.79
CA ALA A 146 5.78 7.39 7.67
C ALA A 146 6.57 8.45 6.88
N ALA A 147 7.24 8.07 5.79
CA ALA A 147 7.94 9.02 4.93
C ALA A 147 7.00 10.06 4.28
N GLN A 148 5.80 9.64 3.88
CA GLN A 148 4.79 10.54 3.35
C GLN A 148 4.27 11.52 4.42
N GLU A 149 4.05 11.04 5.65
CA GLU A 149 3.67 11.89 6.79
C GLU A 149 4.78 12.88 7.16
N GLU A 150 6.05 12.46 7.18
CA GLU A 150 7.18 13.33 7.42
C GLU A 150 7.33 14.40 6.34
N ALA A 151 7.20 14.02 5.06
CA ALA A 151 7.23 14.96 3.95
C ALA A 151 6.09 15.98 4.05
N TYR A 152 4.89 15.51 4.38
CA TYR A 152 3.73 16.37 4.63
C TYR A 152 3.96 17.30 5.83
N ARG A 153 4.59 16.81 6.90
CA ARG A 153 4.91 17.58 8.09
C ARG A 153 5.95 18.66 7.78
N ARG A 154 7.03 18.34 7.06
CA ARG A 154 8.05 19.31 6.64
C ARG A 154 7.47 20.39 5.74
N GLN A 155 6.73 19.99 4.72
CA GLN A 155 6.02 20.93 3.83
C GLN A 155 5.08 21.84 4.64
N TRP A 156 4.44 21.31 5.69
CA TRP A 156 3.59 22.10 6.57
C TRP A 156 4.36 23.08 7.46
N GLU A 157 5.48 22.65 8.05
CA GLU A 157 6.31 23.51 8.89
C GLU A 157 6.96 24.64 8.08
N GLU A 158 7.42 24.35 6.86
CA GLU A 158 7.94 25.37 5.93
C GLU A 158 6.86 26.35 5.52
N PHE A 159 5.67 25.86 5.15
CA PHE A 159 4.51 26.70 4.89
C PHE A 159 4.19 27.59 6.10
N ALA A 160 4.07 27.01 7.29
CA ALA A 160 3.78 27.75 8.52
C ALA A 160 4.87 28.78 8.87
N ARG A 161 6.15 28.49 8.64
CA ARG A 161 7.26 29.44 8.82
C ARG A 161 7.19 30.61 7.84
N SER A 162 7.00 30.34 6.55
CA SER A 162 6.85 31.40 5.53
C SER A 162 5.67 32.32 5.84
N PHE A 163 4.62 31.76 6.46
CA PHE A 163 3.45 32.49 6.91
C PHE A 163 3.71 33.29 8.20
N GLY A 164 4.43 32.70 9.18
CA GLY A 164 4.71 33.30 10.48
C GLY A 164 5.72 34.45 10.45
N GLU A 165 6.71 34.41 9.55
CA GLU A 165 7.65 35.52 9.36
C GLU A 165 6.96 36.77 8.79
N GLN A 166 5.95 36.60 7.93
CA GLN A 166 5.20 37.72 7.32
C GLN A 166 4.24 38.40 8.31
N PHE A 167 3.72 37.66 9.30
CA PHE A 167 2.93 38.21 10.41
C PHE A 167 3.78 38.92 11.47
N THR A 168 5.03 38.51 11.65
CA THR A 168 5.93 39.09 12.68
C THR A 168 6.57 40.41 12.20
N TYR A 169 6.74 40.61 10.89
CA TYR A 169 7.33 41.83 10.32
C TYR A 169 6.34 42.80 9.65
N GLY A 170 5.04 42.46 9.58
CA GLY A 170 4.03 43.25 8.87
C GLY A 170 2.93 43.90 9.71
N TYR A 171 2.78 43.55 10.99
CA TYR A 171 1.72 44.10 11.86
C TYR A 171 2.24 44.39 13.27
N GLY A 172 3.31 45.17 13.33
CA GLY A 172 3.74 45.88 14.54
C GLY A 172 2.83 47.08 14.85
N ASN A 173 1.52 46.89 14.91
CA ASN A 173 0.59 47.78 15.61
C ASN A 173 -0.75 47.07 15.80
N ARG A 174 -0.79 46.18 16.79
CA ARG A 174 -2.05 45.66 17.31
C ARG A 174 -2.62 46.71 18.26
N GLU A 175 -3.16 47.80 17.71
CA GLU A 175 -4.30 48.43 18.37
C GLU A 175 -5.37 47.35 18.41
N SER A 176 -5.63 46.88 19.62
CA SER A 176 -6.65 45.92 19.99
C SER A 176 -8.04 46.46 19.59
N TYR A 177 -8.41 46.32 18.32
CA TYR A 177 -9.80 46.46 17.89
C TYR A 177 -10.49 45.10 17.96
N GLY A 178 -11.39 44.98 18.94
CA GLY A 178 -12.40 43.92 19.02
C GLY A 178 -11.95 42.65 19.72
N GLY A 179 -11.87 42.70 21.05
CA GLY A 179 -11.67 41.51 21.87
C GLY A 179 -12.83 40.52 21.73
N TYR A 180 -12.51 39.24 21.56
CA TYR A 180 -13.38 38.15 22.02
C TYR A 180 -13.21 38.03 23.54
N GLN A 181 -13.73 39.03 24.26
CA GLN A 181 -13.85 38.97 25.71
C GLN A 181 -14.99 38.03 26.07
N GLY A 182 -14.69 37.10 26.98
CA GLY A 182 -15.65 36.18 27.53
C GLY A 182 -16.81 36.88 28.23
N ALA A 183 -17.96 36.19 28.18
CA ALA A 183 -19.03 36.19 29.17
C ALA A 183 -19.36 37.53 29.86
N GLY A 184 -20.42 38.20 29.38
CA GLY A 184 -21.07 39.24 30.14
C GLY A 184 -22.09 40.06 29.36
N GLN A 185 -23.37 39.80 29.63
CA GLN A 185 -24.50 40.74 29.55
C GLN A 185 -25.06 41.13 28.16
N GLY A 186 -26.38 41.10 28.08
CA GLY A 186 -27.17 41.19 26.85
C GLY A 186 -27.08 42.53 26.12
N GLY A 187 -27.08 42.42 24.79
CA GLY A 187 -27.33 43.49 23.84
C GLY A 187 -27.99 42.90 22.59
N PRO A 188 -28.93 43.59 21.93
CA PRO A 188 -29.66 43.05 20.78
C PRO A 188 -28.73 43.02 19.56
N GLY A 189 -28.06 41.88 19.35
CA GLY A 189 -27.13 41.66 18.22
C GLY A 189 -25.97 40.70 18.46
N SER A 190 -25.82 40.07 19.64
CA SER A 190 -24.77 39.09 19.89
C SER A 190 -25.13 37.71 19.32
N LEU A 191 -24.40 37.26 18.28
CA LEU A 191 -24.51 35.89 17.73
C LEU A 191 -24.18 34.86 18.82
N GLY A 192 -24.99 33.80 18.95
CA GLY A 192 -24.72 32.71 19.89
C GLY A 192 -23.45 31.94 19.53
N PHE A 193 -22.84 31.24 20.49
CA PHE A 193 -21.63 30.42 20.26
C PHE A 193 -21.80 29.43 19.10
N VAL A 194 -22.99 28.83 18.98
CA VAL A 194 -23.35 27.90 17.89
C VAL A 194 -23.31 28.62 16.54
N ASP A 195 -23.93 29.79 16.42
CA ASP A 195 -23.96 30.58 15.17
C ASP A 195 -22.56 31.06 14.77
N GLN A 196 -21.74 31.45 15.76
CA GLN A 196 -20.35 31.84 15.52
C GLN A 196 -19.52 30.66 15.00
N TYR A 197 -19.73 29.46 15.53
CA TYR A 197 -19.04 28.25 15.11
C TYR A 197 -19.48 27.78 13.72
N GLU A 198 -20.79 27.82 13.43
CA GLU A 198 -21.31 27.51 12.09
C GLU A 198 -20.81 28.52 11.04
N LYS A 199 -20.71 29.81 11.40
CA LYS A 199 -20.11 30.84 10.55
C LYS A 199 -18.63 30.56 10.28
N ALA A 200 -17.85 30.18 11.29
CA ALA A 200 -16.44 29.82 11.12
C ALA A 200 -16.26 28.60 10.19
N ALA A 201 -17.08 27.56 10.37
CA ALA A 201 -17.12 26.40 9.47
C ALA A 201 -17.50 26.79 8.03
N GLY A 202 -18.45 27.72 7.88
CA GLY A 202 -18.88 28.28 6.60
C GLY A 202 -17.79 29.07 5.88
N VAL A 203 -17.00 29.88 6.60
CA VAL A 203 -15.85 30.62 6.04
C VAL A 203 -14.77 29.65 5.54
N LEU A 204 -14.53 28.56 6.27
CA LEU A 204 -13.61 27.50 5.84
C LEU A 204 -14.20 26.57 4.77
N GLY A 205 -15.51 26.63 4.50
CA GLY A 205 -16.20 25.81 3.52
C GLY A 205 -16.27 24.33 3.89
N ILE A 206 -16.33 24.02 5.19
CA ILE A 206 -16.37 22.66 5.73
C ILE A 206 -17.62 22.41 6.56
N SER A 207 -17.91 21.14 6.83
CA SER A 207 -18.98 20.78 7.76
C SER A 207 -18.65 21.26 9.18
N PRO A 208 -19.62 21.75 9.97
CA PRO A 208 -19.42 22.03 11.40
C PRO A 208 -18.98 20.79 12.21
N LEU A 209 -19.23 19.59 11.68
CA LEU A 209 -18.81 18.31 12.28
C LEU A 209 -17.49 17.76 11.71
N ALA A 210 -16.79 18.53 10.87
CA ALA A 210 -15.52 18.15 10.27
C ALA A 210 -14.46 17.73 11.31
N ASP A 211 -13.54 16.85 10.91
CA ASP A 211 -12.42 16.46 11.75
C ASP A 211 -11.30 17.51 11.73
N LYS A 212 -10.42 17.52 12.74
CA LYS A 212 -9.28 18.43 12.84
C LYS A 212 -8.40 18.39 11.59
N TYR A 213 -8.26 17.21 10.98
CA TYR A 213 -7.55 17.06 9.72
C TYR A 213 -8.21 17.86 8.57
N GLU A 214 -9.54 17.81 8.48
CA GLU A 214 -10.31 18.52 7.44
C GLU A 214 -10.29 20.03 7.65
N VAL A 215 -10.44 20.51 8.89
CA VAL A 215 -10.31 21.94 9.25
C VAL A 215 -8.95 22.47 8.82
N LYS A 216 -7.88 21.73 9.12
CA LYS A 216 -6.50 22.07 8.75
C LYS A 216 -6.28 22.04 7.23
N LEU A 217 -6.89 21.09 6.53
CA LEU A 217 -6.80 20.97 5.08
C LEU A 217 -7.54 22.08 4.34
N ALA A 218 -8.71 22.48 4.82
CA ALA A 218 -9.52 23.55 4.24
C ALA A 218 -8.86 24.92 4.44
N TYR A 219 -8.41 25.19 5.67
CA TYR A 219 -7.60 26.37 5.98
C TYR A 219 -6.39 26.48 5.04
N ARG A 220 -5.62 25.41 4.85
CA ARG A 220 -4.48 25.36 3.90
C ARG A 220 -4.84 25.76 2.48
N LYS A 221 -5.92 25.19 1.95
CA LYS A 221 -6.36 25.45 0.56
C LYS A 221 -6.75 26.91 0.38
N LEU A 222 -7.46 27.46 1.36
CA LEU A 222 -7.91 28.85 1.32
C LEU A 222 -6.75 29.83 1.57
N ALA A 223 -5.88 29.54 2.52
CA ALA A 223 -4.69 30.34 2.82
C ALA A 223 -3.74 30.43 1.62
N LYS A 224 -3.52 29.33 0.88
CA LYS A 224 -2.73 29.35 -0.37
C LYS A 224 -3.41 30.17 -1.47
N LYS A 225 -4.74 30.18 -1.53
CA LYS A 225 -5.53 30.87 -2.56
C LYS A 225 -5.62 32.39 -2.33
N TYR A 226 -5.66 32.81 -1.06
CA TYR A 226 -5.81 34.21 -0.66
C TYR A 226 -4.53 34.79 -0.06
N HIS A 227 -3.39 34.12 -0.21
CA HIS A 227 -2.10 34.61 0.27
C HIS A 227 -1.77 35.96 -0.36
N PRO A 228 -1.37 36.99 0.42
CA PRO A 228 -1.10 38.33 -0.12
C PRO A 228 0.02 38.35 -1.18
N ASP A 229 1.01 37.46 -1.08
CA ASP A 229 2.06 37.35 -2.12
C ASP A 229 1.58 36.71 -3.43
N ILE A 230 0.55 35.87 -3.37
CA ILE A 230 0.01 35.16 -4.56
C ILE A 230 -1.16 35.96 -5.15
N ASN A 231 -1.93 36.63 -4.30
CA ASN A 231 -3.14 37.35 -4.64
C ASN A 231 -3.05 38.80 -4.17
N LYS A 232 -2.78 39.71 -5.12
CA LYS A 232 -2.63 41.16 -4.88
C LYS A 232 -3.95 41.93 -4.86
N ASP A 233 -5.08 41.24 -4.82
CA ASP A 233 -6.41 41.87 -4.74
C ASP A 233 -6.59 42.51 -3.35
N PRO A 234 -7.06 43.78 -3.25
CA PRO A 234 -7.34 44.44 -1.97
C PRO A 234 -8.34 43.69 -1.08
N SER A 235 -9.23 42.88 -1.68
CA SER A 235 -10.20 42.04 -0.97
C SER A 235 -9.61 40.71 -0.46
N ALA A 236 -8.43 40.30 -0.95
CA ALA A 236 -7.77 39.07 -0.53
C ALA A 236 -7.30 39.17 0.93
N THR A 237 -6.76 40.32 1.35
CA THR A 237 -6.33 40.57 2.73
C THR A 237 -7.48 40.41 3.73
N LYS A 238 -8.66 40.95 3.41
CA LYS A 238 -9.83 40.85 4.28
C LYS A 238 -10.35 39.40 4.38
N LYS A 239 -10.47 38.70 3.26
CA LYS A 239 -10.90 37.29 3.25
C LYS A 239 -9.91 36.40 3.98
N PHE A 240 -8.62 36.67 3.84
CA PHE A 240 -7.56 35.94 4.51
C PHE A 240 -7.62 36.12 6.03
N GLN A 241 -7.91 37.33 6.50
CA GLN A 241 -8.13 37.59 7.93
C GLN A 241 -9.35 36.82 8.46
N GLU A 242 -10.47 36.83 7.73
CA GLU A 242 -11.66 36.04 8.09
C GLU A 242 -11.37 34.52 8.15
N ILE A 243 -10.54 34.01 7.23
CA ILE A 243 -10.10 32.60 7.22
C ILE A 243 -9.24 32.25 8.44
N ASN A 244 -8.36 33.16 8.88
CA ASN A 244 -7.51 32.96 10.05
C ASN A 244 -8.34 32.97 11.34
N ASP A 245 -9.22 33.97 11.50
CA ASP A 245 -10.10 34.09 12.67
C ASP A 245 -10.99 32.84 12.81
N ALA A 246 -11.52 32.33 11.69
CA ALA A 246 -12.30 31.10 11.67
C ALA A 246 -11.48 29.86 12.08
N TYR A 247 -10.23 29.76 11.63
CA TYR A 247 -9.34 28.64 11.98
C TYR A 247 -8.90 28.69 13.46
N GLU A 248 -8.58 29.86 14.00
CA GLU A 248 -8.26 30.03 15.43
C GLU A 248 -9.47 29.73 16.33
N PHE A 249 -10.66 30.15 15.91
CA PHE A 249 -11.89 29.88 16.64
C PHE A 249 -12.28 28.38 16.61
N MET A 250 -12.01 27.66 15.51
CA MET A 250 -12.26 26.21 15.39
C MET A 250 -11.15 25.36 16.02
N ASN A 251 -10.79 25.64 17.27
CA ASN A 251 -9.87 24.84 18.06
C ASN A 251 -10.55 23.58 18.64
N GLU A 252 -9.75 22.63 19.17
CA GLU A 252 -10.27 21.38 19.72
C GLU A 252 -11.31 21.60 20.83
N ASP A 253 -11.12 22.60 21.68
CA ASP A 253 -12.03 22.92 22.78
C ASP A 253 -13.41 23.37 22.26
N ASN A 254 -13.43 24.27 21.27
CA ASN A 254 -14.67 24.76 20.66
C ASN A 254 -15.36 23.71 19.79
N MET A 255 -14.59 22.87 19.07
CA MET A 255 -15.13 21.72 18.34
C MET A 255 -15.81 20.74 19.30
N ASN A 256 -15.20 20.46 20.45
CA ASN A 256 -15.77 19.59 21.48
C ASN A 256 -17.01 20.21 22.12
N ARG A 257 -16.97 21.51 22.44
CA ARG A 257 -18.10 22.26 22.99
C ARG A 257 -19.31 22.28 22.05
N TYR A 258 -19.09 22.51 20.75
CA TYR A 258 -20.14 22.46 19.74
C TYR A 258 -20.79 21.07 19.64
N ARG A 259 -19.96 20.01 19.64
CA ARG A 259 -20.44 18.61 19.62
C ARG A 259 -21.28 18.26 20.85
N GLN A 260 -20.96 18.82 22.02
CA GLN A 260 -21.75 18.60 23.24
C GLN A 260 -23.12 19.31 23.17
N MET A 261 -23.15 20.55 22.67
CA MET A 261 -24.41 21.32 22.54
C MET A 261 -25.38 20.72 21.51
N LYS A 262 -24.88 20.07 20.46
CA LYS A 262 -25.70 19.38 19.44
C LYS A 262 -26.21 17.99 19.86
N LYS A 263 -25.66 17.43 20.94
CA LYS A 263 -26.00 16.09 21.46
C LYS A 263 -27.03 16.09 22.59
N GLY A 264 -27.32 17.26 23.19
CA GLY A 264 -28.38 17.45 24.18
C GLY A 264 -29.67 17.91 23.52
#